data_AF-A0A519MEN2-F1
#
_entry.id   AF-A0A519MEN2-F1
#
_cell.length_a   1.000
_cell.length_b   1.000
_cell.length_c   1.000
_cell.angle_alpha   90.00
_cell.angle_beta   90.00
_cell.angle_gamma   90.00
#
_symmetry.space_group_name_H-M   'P 1'
#
loop_
_entity.id
_entity.type
_entity.pdbx_description
1 polymer ?
#
loop_
_entity_poly.entity_id
_entity_poly.type
_entity_poly.pdbx_seq_one_letter_code
_entity_poly.pdbx_strand_id
1 'polypeptide(L)'
;MTLLTLLLQVSIPVKSLQELLDNLYNEMLPLCADLVNVGRALGGLGALIFIASKVWRHQAEGSPIEFFPLLRPFAIGLAISLFPSMLGILNGVLGGISSATSSIVLTQNQDIIQ
;
A
#
# COMPACT_ATOMS: atom_id res chain seq x y z
N MET A 1 32.77 -24.15 23.91
CA MET A 1 32.14 -22.99 24.58
C MET A 1 32.27 -21.68 23.80
N THR A 2 33.21 -21.54 22.86
CA THR A 2 33.40 -20.31 22.05
C THR A 2 32.55 -20.24 20.78
N LEU A 3 32.18 -21.37 20.17
CA LEU A 3 31.39 -21.42 18.93
C LEU A 3 29.89 -21.16 19.17
N LEU A 4 29.36 -21.62 20.31
CA LEU A 4 27.99 -21.36 20.74
C LEU A 4 27.76 -19.87 21.08
N THR A 5 28.73 -19.23 21.75
CA THR A 5 28.70 -17.78 22.02
C THR A 5 28.80 -16.94 20.74
N LEU A 6 29.50 -17.43 19.71
CA LEU A 6 29.63 -16.75 18.42
C LEU A 6 28.32 -16.80 17.62
N LEU A 7 27.60 -17.94 17.64
CA LEU A 7 26.27 -18.03 17.03
C LEU A 7 25.22 -17.20 17.79
N LEU A 8 25.32 -17.13 19.13
CA LEU A 8 24.47 -16.26 19.95
C LEU A 8 24.72 -14.77 19.64
N GLN A 9 25.98 -14.35 19.44
CA GLN A 9 26.31 -12.98 19.02
C GLN A 9 25.86 -12.63 17.59
N VAL A 10 25.80 -13.60 16.68
CA VAL A 10 25.27 -13.41 15.31
C VAL A 10 23.73 -13.32 15.27
N SER A 11 23.04 -13.77 16.33
CA SER A 11 21.58 -13.63 16.49
C SER A 11 21.16 -12.24 16.99
N ILE A 12 22.09 -11.47 17.59
CA ILE A 12 21.81 -10.17 18.22
C ILE A 12 21.74 -8.95 17.24
N PRO A 13 22.35 -8.93 16.04
CA PRO A 13 22.19 -7.82 15.10
C PRO A 13 20.90 -7.93 14.25
N VAL A 14 20.35 -9.13 14.02
CA VAL A 14 19.18 -9.32 13.13
C VAL A 14 17.91 -8.71 13.71
N LYS A 15 17.71 -8.75 15.03
CA LYS A 15 16.56 -8.12 15.68
C LYS A 15 16.64 -6.59 15.59
N SER A 16 17.83 -6.03 15.79
CA SER A 16 18.05 -4.57 15.65
C SER A 16 17.91 -4.10 14.20
N LEU A 17 18.32 -4.92 13.23
CA LEU A 17 18.20 -4.59 11.81
C LEU A 17 16.75 -4.70 11.33
N GLN A 18 15.99 -5.68 11.83
CA GLN A 18 14.55 -5.78 11.59
C GLN A 18 13.79 -4.61 12.23
N GLU A 19 14.12 -4.21 13.46
CA GLU A 19 13.54 -2.99 14.07
C GLU A 19 13.89 -1.73 13.26
N LEU A 20 15.14 -1.59 12.80
CA LEU A 20 15.53 -0.46 11.94
C LEU A 20 14.80 -0.49 10.60
N LEU A 21 14.60 -1.66 10.00
CA LEU A 21 13.89 -1.79 8.73
C LEU A 21 12.39 -1.54 8.89
N ASP A 22 11.77 -1.98 9.98
CA ASP A 22 10.37 -1.67 10.31
C ASP A 22 10.17 -0.19 10.61
N ASN A 23 11.10 0.44 11.33
CA ASN A 23 11.08 1.88 11.58
C ASN A 23 11.24 2.66 10.27
N LEU A 24 12.19 2.28 9.42
CA LEU A 24 12.40 2.91 8.12
C LEU A 24 11.20 2.68 7.19
N TYR A 25 10.59 1.50 7.22
CA TYR A 25 9.39 1.19 6.45
C TYR A 25 8.19 2.03 6.91
N ASN A 26 7.96 2.14 8.22
CA ASN A 26 6.92 2.98 8.80
C ASN A 26 7.14 4.48 8.52
N GLU A 27 8.40 4.92 8.44
CA GLU A 27 8.76 6.30 8.10
C GLU A 27 8.61 6.60 6.60
N MET A 28 8.83 5.61 5.71
CA MET A 28 8.71 5.79 4.26
C MET A 28 7.29 5.62 3.69
N LEU A 29 6.45 4.80 4.33
CA LEU A 29 5.04 4.65 3.95
C LEU A 29 4.27 5.98 3.81
N PRO A 30 4.37 6.95 4.74
CA PRO A 30 3.65 8.22 4.61
C PRO A 30 4.18 9.11 3.48
N LEU A 31 5.46 9.06 3.10
CA LEU A 31 5.98 9.86 1.98
C LEU A 31 5.36 9.45 0.63
N CYS A 32 4.99 8.18 0.47
CA CYS A 32 4.27 7.71 -0.71
C CYS A 32 2.80 8.18 -0.73
N ALA A 33 2.21 8.49 0.42
CA ALA A 33 0.81 8.90 0.52
C ALA A 33 0.55 10.26 -0.15
N ASP A 34 1.50 11.18 -0.06
CA ASP A 34 1.41 12.49 -0.73
C ASP A 34 1.40 12.33 -2.25
N LEU A 35 2.24 11.46 -2.80
CA LEU A 35 2.28 11.17 -4.24
C LEU A 35 0.96 10.55 -4.73
N VAL A 36 0.35 9.68 -3.92
CA VAL A 36 -0.98 9.12 -4.20
C VAL A 36 -2.05 10.21 -4.19
N ASN A 37 -1.98 11.17 -3.28
CA ASN A 37 -2.92 12.29 -3.24
C ASN A 37 -2.79 13.21 -4.46
N VAL A 38 -1.56 13.50 -4.91
CA VAL A 38 -1.33 14.24 -6.16
C VAL A 38 -1.88 13.45 -7.35
N GLY A 39 -1.64 12.14 -7.42
CA GLY A 39 -2.18 11.28 -8.46
C GLY A 39 -3.71 11.27 -8.51
N ARG A 40 -4.37 11.25 -7.35
CA ARG A 40 -5.83 11.35 -7.22
C ARG A 40 -6.35 12.70 -7.71
N ALA A 41 -5.68 13.79 -7.34
CA ALA A 41 -6.06 15.13 -7.79
C ALA A 41 -5.95 15.26 -9.32
N LEU A 42 -4.87 14.76 -9.91
CA LEU A 42 -4.67 14.74 -11.37
C LEU A 42 -5.70 13.85 -12.08
N GLY A 43 -6.01 12.68 -11.52
CA GLY A 43 -7.06 11.79 -12.04
C GLY A 43 -8.45 12.42 -12.01
N GLY A 44 -8.79 13.10 -10.91
CA GLY A 44 -10.06 13.83 -10.77
C GLY A 44 -10.16 15.01 -11.74
N LEU A 45 -9.09 15.77 -11.92
CA LEU A 45 -9.04 16.89 -12.85
C LEU A 45 -9.13 16.41 -14.31
N GLY A 46 -8.47 15.30 -14.65
CA GLY A 46 -8.60 14.64 -15.95
C GLY A 46 -10.02 14.14 -16.23
N ALA A 47 -10.67 13.53 -15.23
CA ALA A 47 -12.07 13.11 -15.34
C ALA A 47 -13.01 14.31 -15.56
N LEU A 48 -12.80 15.42 -14.84
CA LEU A 48 -13.58 16.65 -14.98
C LEU A 48 -13.49 17.23 -16.41
N ILE A 49 -12.26 17.38 -16.93
CA ILE A 49 -12.02 17.91 -18.29
C ILE A 49 -12.63 16.98 -19.36
N PHE A 50 -12.50 15.66 -19.19
CA PHE A 50 -13.10 14.69 -20.10
C PHE A 50 -14.63 14.81 -20.15
N ILE A 51 -15.29 14.87 -18.99
CA ILE A 51 -16.75 15.02 -18.92
C ILE A 51 -17.19 16.37 -19.50
N ALA A 52 -16.50 17.46 -19.16
CA ALA A 52 -16.84 18.79 -19.66
C ALA A 52 -16.77 18.88 -21.19
N SER A 53 -15.73 18.32 -21.82
CA SER A 53 -15.57 18.31 -23.27
C SER A 53 -16.65 17.50 -24.00
N LYS A 54 -17.11 16.40 -23.40
CA LYS A 54 -18.20 15.58 -23.94
C LYS A 54 -19.57 16.23 -23.76
N VAL A 55 -19.84 16.77 -22.57
CA VAL A 55 -21.14 17.40 -22.25
C VAL A 55 -21.41 18.62 -23.11
N TRP A 56 -20.41 19.46 -23.39
CA TRP A 56 -20.60 20.66 -24.22
C TRP A 56 -21.15 20.32 -25.62
N ARG A 57 -20.62 19.26 -26.23
CA ARG A 57 -21.05 18.84 -27.57
C ARG A 57 -22.50 18.31 -27.56
N HIS A 58 -22.88 17.54 -26.55
CA HIS A 58 -24.25 17.06 -26.40
C HIS A 58 -25.24 18.20 -26.10
N GLN A 59 -24.83 19.21 -25.31
CA GLN A 59 -25.61 20.43 -25.06
C GLN A 59 -25.85 21.25 -26.35
N ALA A 60 -24.85 21.32 -27.23
CA ALA A 60 -24.96 22.05 -28.50
C ALA A 60 -25.81 21.31 -29.56
N GLU A 61 -25.78 19.98 -29.58
CA GLU A 61 -26.58 19.15 -30.50
C GLU A 61 -28.01 18.89 -30.01
N GLY A 62 -28.33 19.21 -28.74
CA GLY A 62 -29.66 19.03 -28.15
C GLY A 62 -30.09 17.57 -27.98
N SER A 63 -29.14 16.64 -28.07
CA SER A 63 -29.36 15.20 -28.05
C SER A 63 -29.24 14.61 -26.63
N PRO A 64 -29.95 13.50 -26.32
CA PRO A 64 -29.86 12.83 -25.02
C PRO A 64 -28.42 12.42 -24.69
N ILE A 65 -28.00 12.63 -23.44
CA ILE A 65 -26.65 12.28 -22.98
C ILE A 65 -26.56 10.77 -22.75
N GLU A 66 -25.66 10.09 -23.48
CA GLU A 66 -25.31 8.70 -23.19
C GLU A 66 -24.37 8.62 -21.98
N PHE A 67 -24.85 8.09 -20.86
CA PHE A 67 -24.07 7.99 -19.61
C PHE A 67 -22.95 6.94 -19.63
N PHE A 68 -23.02 5.96 -20.54
CA PHE A 68 -22.08 4.83 -20.62
C PHE A 68 -20.62 5.25 -20.89
N PRO A 69 -20.31 6.13 -21.86
CA PRO A 69 -18.96 6.67 -22.02
C PRO A 69 -18.52 7.61 -20.86
N LEU A 70 -19.47 8.22 -20.15
CA LEU A 70 -19.21 9.09 -18.99
C LEU A 70 -18.74 8.32 -17.75
N LEU A 71 -19.13 7.04 -17.61
CA LEU A 71 -18.77 6.20 -16.47
C LEU A 71 -17.30 5.76 -16.47
N ARG A 72 -16.66 5.69 -17.65
CA ARG A 72 -15.27 5.23 -17.84
C ARG A 72 -14.23 6.00 -17.01
N PRO A 73 -14.14 7.34 -17.08
CA PRO A 73 -13.20 8.10 -16.23
C PRO A 73 -13.52 7.96 -14.73
N PHE A 74 -14.78 7.80 -14.37
CA PHE A 74 -15.21 7.62 -12.98
C PHE A 74 -14.76 6.26 -12.43
N ALA A 75 -14.84 5.19 -13.23
CA ALA A 75 -14.37 3.87 -12.85
C ALA A 75 -12.85 3.85 -12.57
N ILE A 76 -12.06 4.55 -13.39
CA ILE A 76 -10.62 4.70 -13.17
C ILE A 76 -10.33 5.53 -11.90
N GLY A 77 -11.03 6.66 -11.73
CA GLY A 77 -10.90 7.48 -10.53
C GLY A 77 -11.29 6.75 -9.24
N LEU A 78 -12.32 5.92 -9.30
CA LEU A 78 -12.75 5.08 -8.18
C LEU A 78 -11.72 3.99 -7.88
N ALA A 79 -11.15 3.34 -8.91
CA ALA A 79 -10.08 2.36 -8.74
C ALA A 79 -8.84 2.97 -8.06
N ILE A 80 -8.42 4.17 -8.47
CA ILE A 80 -7.29 4.90 -7.85
C ILE A 80 -7.64 5.32 -6.41
N SER A 81 -8.88 5.71 -6.15
CA SER A 81 -9.32 6.13 -4.81
C SER A 81 -9.36 4.96 -3.82
N LEU A 82 -9.79 3.77 -4.26
CA LEU A 82 -9.86 2.56 -3.44
C LEU A 82 -8.49 1.91 -3.16
N PHE A 83 -7.45 2.28 -3.90
CA PHE A 83 -6.14 1.63 -3.84
C PHE A 83 -5.52 1.58 -2.43
N PRO A 84 -5.56 2.65 -1.60
CA PRO A 84 -4.99 2.58 -0.25
C PRO A 84 -5.74 1.65 0.72
N SER A 85 -7.04 1.46 0.54
CA SER A 85 -7.79 0.47 1.31
C SER A 85 -7.29 -0.95 1.00
N MET A 86 -6.98 -1.21 -0.27
CA MET A 86 -6.38 -2.47 -0.72
C MET A 86 -4.98 -2.68 -0.12
N LEU A 87 -4.14 -1.63 -0.12
CA LEU A 87 -2.82 -1.65 0.53
C LEU A 87 -2.92 -1.92 2.05
N GLY A 88 -3.89 -1.33 2.74
CA GLY A 88 -4.11 -1.57 4.17
C GLY A 88 -4.46 -3.02 4.48
N ILE A 89 -5.32 -3.64 3.67
CA ILE A 89 -5.67 -5.06 3.80
C ILE A 89 -4.41 -5.92 3.57
N LEU A 90 -3.65 -5.63 2.52
CA LEU A 90 -2.46 -6.39 2.16
C LEU A 90 -1.39 -6.31 3.25
N ASN A 91 -1.12 -5.11 3.77
CA ASN A 91 -0.15 -4.89 4.86
C ASN A 91 -0.60 -5.54 6.16
N GLY A 92 -1.91 -5.56 6.47
CA GLY A 92 -2.46 -6.27 7.62
C GLY A 92 -2.22 -7.79 7.53
N VAL A 93 -2.46 -8.38 6.35
CA VAL A 93 -2.22 -9.82 6.12
C VAL A 93 -0.73 -10.15 6.18
N LEU A 94 0.12 -9.39 5.48
CA LEU A 94 1.57 -9.62 5.50
C LEU A 94 2.18 -9.41 6.89
N GLY A 95 1.73 -8.39 7.62
CA GLY A 95 2.14 -8.15 9.00
C GLY A 95 1.78 -9.32 9.93
N GLY A 96 0.58 -9.88 9.77
CA GLY A 96 0.16 -11.08 10.51
C GLY A 96 1.02 -12.32 10.20
N ILE A 97 1.36 -12.54 8.93
CA ILE A 97 2.22 -13.67 8.50
C ILE A 97 3.66 -13.49 9.00
N SER A 98 4.21 -12.28 8.91
CA SER A 98 5.53 -11.93 9.45
C SER A 98 5.60 -12.17 10.96
N SER A 99 4.61 -11.67 11.71
CA SER A 99 4.54 -11.83 13.16
C SER A 99 4.41 -13.31 13.55
N ALA A 100 3.54 -14.07 12.88
CA ALA A 100 3.43 -15.51 13.11
C ALA A 100 4.76 -16.23 12.86
N THR A 101 5.46 -15.91 11.77
CA THR A 101 6.77 -16.51 11.47
C THR A 101 7.83 -16.15 12.51
N SER A 102 7.85 -14.90 12.97
CA SER A 102 8.76 -14.47 14.05
C SER A 102 8.49 -15.21 15.37
N SER A 103 7.21 -15.47 15.69
CA SER A 103 6.82 -16.21 16.90
C SER A 103 7.28 -17.66 16.86
N ILE A 104 7.25 -18.31 15.68
CA ILE A 104 7.73 -19.68 15.48
C ILE A 104 9.25 -19.75 15.65
N VAL A 105 10.00 -18.73 15.19
CA VAL A 105 11.45 -18.67 15.39
C VAL A 105 11.81 -18.47 16.87
N LEU A 106 11.06 -17.64 17.60
CA LEU A 106 11.27 -17.43 19.04
C LEU A 106 11.00 -18.70 19.85
N THR A 107 9.92 -19.43 19.55
CA THR A 107 9.62 -20.73 20.19
C THR A 107 10.72 -21.74 19.93
N GLN A 108 11.20 -21.85 18.68
CA GLN A 108 12.31 -22.77 18.36
C GLN A 108 13.61 -22.41 19.08
N ASN A 109 13.91 -21.12 19.29
CA ASN A 109 15.09 -20.72 20.07
C ASN A 109 14.93 -21.02 21.56
N GLN A 110 13.72 -20.97 22.12
CA GLN A 110 13.45 -21.34 23.52
C GLN A 110 13.63 -22.85 23.74
N ASP A 111 13.17 -23.68 22.81
CA ASP A 111 13.30 -25.14 22.89
C ASP A 111 14.75 -25.64 22.76
N ILE A 112 15.64 -24.85 22.14
CA ILE A 112 17.07 -25.17 22.02
C ILE A 112 17.87 -24.82 23.29
N ILE A 113 17.32 -23.97 24.17
CA ILE A 113 18.00 -23.48 25.39
C ILE A 113 17.52 -24.22 26.66
N GLN A 114 16.47 -25.06 26.57
CA GLN A 114 16.11 -26.08 27.56
C GLN A 114 16.98 -27.33 27.39
#